data_AF-A0A8C7Z9Y2-F1
#
_entry.id   AF-A0A8C7Z9Y2-F1
#
_cell.length_a   1.000
_cell.length_b   1.000
_cell.length_c   1.000
_cell.angle_alpha   90.00
_cell.angle_beta   90.00
_cell.angle_gamma   90.00
#
_symmetry.space_group_name_H-M   'P 1'
#
loop_
_entity.id
_entity.type
_entity.pdbx_description
1 polymer ?
#
loop_
_entity_poly.entity_id
_entity_poly.type
_entity_poly.pdbx_seq_one_letter_code
_entity_poly.pdbx_strand_id
1 'polypeptide(L)'
;MMRPVPCSYVFLHLFAFCHYAQVTNQSPPNFTQHVSEQSRVTDHVSRRLIRVYQLYSRTSGKHVQVLSNKKINAMAEDGDVHAKLIVETDTFGSQVRIKGAQTGLYICMNKKGKLIGKKNGQSRDCIFTEIVLENNYTALRNAHYNDWYMAFTRRGRPRRGSQTRQHQHGNVCSRLWKMDKRSKETSASSLERRKTPHG
;
A
#
# COMPACT_ATOMS: atom_id res chain seq x y z
N MET A 1 51.15 51.15 8.78
CA MET A 1 52.03 49.97 8.91
C MET A 1 51.17 48.71 8.90
N MET A 2 50.99 48.07 7.75
CA MET A 2 50.33 46.75 7.65
C MET A 2 51.42 45.70 7.50
N ARG A 3 51.50 44.76 8.46
CA ARG A 3 52.47 43.65 8.40
C ARG A 3 51.98 42.63 7.36
N PRO A 4 52.84 42.19 6.41
CA PRO A 4 52.45 41.18 5.42
C PRO A 4 52.21 39.84 6.13
N VAL A 5 51.06 39.23 5.84
CA VAL A 5 50.71 37.91 6.38
C VAL A 5 51.63 36.88 5.73
N PRO A 6 52.35 36.03 6.50
CA PRO A 6 53.24 35.04 5.94
C PRO A 6 52.46 34.03 5.10
N CYS A 7 52.90 33.83 3.86
CA CYS A 7 52.25 33.00 2.83
C CYS A 7 51.96 31.55 3.30
N SER A 8 52.76 31.04 4.25
CA SER A 8 52.59 29.72 4.86
C SER A 8 51.26 29.54 5.60
N TYR A 9 50.68 30.60 6.16
CA TYR A 9 49.42 30.54 6.92
C TYR A 9 48.21 30.36 5.99
N VAL A 10 48.26 30.94 4.79
CA VAL A 10 47.22 30.80 3.76
C VAL A 10 47.18 29.37 3.21
N PHE A 11 48.35 28.74 3.02
CA PHE A 11 48.44 27.34 2.60
C PHE A 11 47.88 26.38 3.66
N LEU A 12 48.20 26.56 4.95
CA LEU A 12 47.66 25.69 6.01
C LEU A 12 46.13 25.76 6.11
N HIS A 13 45.53 26.94 5.95
CA HIS A 13 44.07 27.09 5.91
C HIS A 13 43.46 26.46 4.66
N LEU A 14 44.08 26.61 3.49
CA LEU A 14 43.63 25.94 2.27
C LEU A 14 43.69 24.41 2.39
N PHE A 15 44.78 23.86 2.94
CA PHE A 15 44.89 22.42 3.19
C PHE A 15 43.85 21.93 4.19
N ALA A 16 43.62 22.66 5.29
CA ALA A 16 42.59 22.32 6.27
C ALA A 16 41.17 22.40 5.65
N PHE A 17 40.90 23.39 4.79
CA PHE A 17 39.63 23.54 4.09
C PHE A 17 39.41 22.45 3.03
N CYS A 18 40.47 22.05 2.33
CA CYS A 18 40.45 20.91 1.40
C CYS A 18 40.20 19.58 2.14
N HIS A 19 40.84 19.37 3.29
CA HIS A 19 40.57 18.20 4.13
C HIS A 19 39.14 18.21 4.67
N TYR A 20 38.61 19.35 5.11
CA TYR A 20 37.21 19.48 5.52
C TYR A 20 36.23 19.22 4.36
N ALA A 21 36.54 19.68 3.15
CA ALA A 21 35.73 19.43 1.95
C ALA A 21 35.74 17.95 1.54
N GLN A 22 36.88 17.25 1.67
CA GLN A 22 37.00 15.82 1.36
C GLN A 22 36.21 14.92 2.31
N VAL A 23 35.96 15.34 3.57
CA VAL A 23 35.21 14.55 4.56
C VAL A 23 33.70 14.45 4.22
N THR A 24 33.19 15.28 3.30
CA THR A 24 31.75 15.30 2.94
C THR A 24 31.39 14.48 1.70
N ASN A 25 32.35 13.82 1.04
CA ASN A 25 32.16 13.23 -0.28
C ASN A 25 31.99 11.69 -0.25
N GLN A 26 31.22 11.17 0.71
CA GLN A 26 30.79 9.77 0.64
C GLN A 26 29.55 9.67 -0.25
N SER A 27 29.60 8.82 -1.27
CA SER A 27 28.43 8.51 -2.08
C SER A 27 27.33 7.91 -1.19
N PRO A 28 26.05 8.23 -1.43
CA PRO A 28 24.96 7.65 -0.66
C PRO A 28 25.01 6.11 -0.71
N PRO A 29 24.71 5.43 0.41
CA PRO A 29 24.67 3.98 0.43
C PRO A 29 23.67 3.42 -0.60
N ASN A 30 24.09 2.43 -1.38
CA ASN A 30 23.24 1.77 -2.37
C ASN A 30 22.45 0.62 -1.71
N PHE A 31 21.15 0.83 -1.50
CA PHE A 31 20.27 -0.16 -0.89
C PHE A 31 19.58 -1.12 -1.89
N THR A 32 19.89 -1.03 -3.19
CA THR A 32 19.15 -1.77 -4.23
C THR A 32 19.17 -3.28 -4.01
N GLN A 33 20.34 -3.83 -3.66
CA GLN A 33 20.48 -5.26 -3.39
C GLN A 33 19.66 -5.68 -2.16
N HIS A 34 19.77 -4.92 -1.07
CA HIS A 34 19.04 -5.19 0.18
C HIS A 34 17.52 -5.19 -0.05
N VAL A 35 17.00 -4.17 -0.75
CA VAL A 35 15.57 -4.07 -1.07
C VAL A 35 15.11 -5.24 -1.96
N SER A 36 15.92 -5.64 -2.95
CA SER A 36 15.60 -6.77 -3.84
C SER A 36 15.49 -8.10 -3.07
N GLU A 37 16.44 -8.37 -2.18
CA GLU A 37 16.46 -9.60 -1.36
C GLU A 37 15.29 -9.63 -0.38
N GLN A 38 15.06 -8.53 0.36
CA GLN A 38 13.98 -8.45 1.34
C GLN A 38 12.59 -8.45 0.70
N SER A 39 12.43 -7.97 -0.54
CA SER A 39 11.15 -8.01 -1.26
C SER A 39 10.64 -9.44 -1.54
N ARG A 40 11.49 -10.46 -1.45
CA ARG A 40 11.13 -11.85 -1.77
C ARG A 40 10.44 -12.59 -0.62
N VAL A 41 10.58 -12.06 0.60
CA VAL A 41 10.10 -12.68 1.83
C VAL A 41 9.29 -11.68 2.65
N THR A 42 8.46 -12.19 3.55
CA THR A 42 7.75 -11.33 4.50
C THR A 42 8.76 -10.70 5.46
N ASP A 43 8.62 -9.39 5.70
CA ASP A 43 9.39 -8.71 6.73
C ASP A 43 8.78 -9.02 8.12
N HIS A 44 9.60 -9.67 8.95
CA HIS A 44 9.26 -10.05 10.33
C HIS A 44 9.98 -9.19 11.36
N VAL A 45 10.98 -8.39 10.94
CA VAL A 45 11.83 -7.61 11.85
C VAL A 45 11.36 -6.17 11.97
N SER A 46 10.76 -5.63 10.92
CA SER A 46 10.25 -4.26 10.90
C SER A 46 8.80 -4.17 11.35
N ARG A 47 8.45 -3.02 11.95
CA ARG A 47 7.04 -2.69 12.23
C ARG A 47 6.27 -2.52 10.92
N ARG A 48 5.22 -3.31 10.74
CA ARG A 48 4.36 -3.23 9.55
C ARG A 48 3.52 -1.95 9.56
N LEU A 49 3.50 -1.27 8.42
CA LEU A 49 2.61 -0.13 8.21
C LEU A 49 1.17 -0.63 8.00
N ILE A 50 0.23 -0.06 8.76
CA ILE A 50 -1.19 -0.40 8.68
C ILE A 50 -1.97 0.81 8.19
N ARG A 51 -2.81 0.61 7.17
CA ARG A 51 -3.73 1.60 6.61
C ARG A 51 -5.15 1.05 6.66
N VAL A 52 -6.12 1.91 6.90
CA VAL A 52 -7.54 1.53 6.97
C VAL A 52 -8.32 2.36 5.98
N TYR A 53 -8.97 1.71 5.03
CA TYR A 53 -9.76 2.37 3.98
C TYR A 53 -10.79 1.41 3.39
N GLN A 54 -11.64 1.92 2.50
CA GLN A 54 -12.50 1.09 1.66
C GLN A 54 -11.96 1.06 0.22
N LEU A 55 -12.13 -0.06 -0.47
CA LEU A 55 -11.76 -0.19 -1.89
C LEU A 55 -13.00 -0.03 -2.77
N TYR A 56 -13.09 1.08 -3.50
CA TYR A 56 -14.13 1.32 -4.48
C TYR A 56 -13.77 0.67 -5.82
N SER A 57 -14.67 -0.13 -6.38
CA SER A 57 -14.49 -0.69 -7.73
C SER A 57 -15.12 0.23 -8.77
N ARG A 58 -14.29 0.72 -9.70
CA ARG A 58 -14.78 1.54 -10.82
C ARG A 58 -15.81 0.82 -11.68
N THR A 59 -15.66 -0.49 -11.83
CA THR A 59 -16.49 -1.30 -12.72
C THR A 59 -17.88 -1.51 -12.14
N SER A 60 -18.01 -1.78 -10.83
CA SER A 60 -19.32 -2.00 -10.20
C SER A 60 -19.95 -0.73 -9.62
N GLY A 61 -19.16 0.32 -9.38
CA GLY A 61 -19.65 1.52 -8.69
C GLY A 61 -19.92 1.31 -7.20
N LYS A 62 -19.35 0.25 -6.61
CA LYS A 62 -19.60 -0.19 -5.22
C LYS A 62 -18.30 -0.61 -4.55
N HIS A 63 -18.37 -0.90 -3.26
CA HIS A 63 -17.19 -1.13 -2.42
C HIS A 63 -16.92 -2.63 -2.23
N VAL A 64 -15.64 -2.99 -2.19
CA VAL A 64 -15.17 -4.35 -1.91
C VAL A 64 -15.50 -4.68 -0.46
N GLN A 65 -16.14 -5.83 -0.25
CA GLN A 65 -16.49 -6.34 1.07
C GLN A 65 -16.07 -7.79 1.26
N VAL A 66 -15.82 -8.13 2.53
CA VAL A 66 -15.49 -9.49 2.97
C VAL A 66 -16.60 -9.97 3.90
N LEU A 67 -17.41 -10.90 3.41
CA LEU A 67 -18.57 -11.41 4.13
C LEU A 67 -18.20 -12.55 5.10
N SER A 68 -18.99 -12.75 6.15
CA SER A 68 -18.79 -13.78 7.18
C SER A 68 -18.75 -15.21 6.61
N ASN A 69 -19.43 -15.45 5.49
CA ASN A 69 -19.40 -16.72 4.75
C ASN A 69 -18.17 -16.89 3.84
N LYS A 70 -17.11 -16.09 4.05
CA LYS A 70 -15.84 -16.10 3.30
C LYS A 70 -15.95 -15.67 1.83
N LYS A 71 -17.12 -15.17 1.40
CA LYS A 71 -17.29 -14.61 0.05
C LYS A 71 -16.76 -13.17 0.00
N ILE A 72 -16.21 -12.83 -1.16
CA ILE A 72 -15.71 -11.48 -1.47
C ILE A 72 -16.41 -11.00 -2.73
N ASN A 73 -16.94 -9.79 -2.69
CA ASN A 73 -17.57 -9.12 -3.83
C ASN A 73 -17.38 -7.60 -3.71
N ALA A 74 -17.75 -6.86 -4.74
CA ALA A 74 -17.74 -5.40 -4.75
C ALA A 74 -19.16 -4.87 -4.95
N MET A 75 -20.02 -5.13 -3.96
CA MET A 75 -21.45 -4.77 -3.97
C MET A 75 -21.84 -3.91 -2.76
N ALA A 76 -20.92 -3.58 -1.87
CA ALA A 76 -21.24 -2.86 -0.64
C ALA A 76 -21.48 -1.37 -0.90
N GLU A 77 -22.35 -0.78 -0.09
CA GLU A 77 -22.54 0.68 -0.06
C GLU A 77 -21.37 1.37 0.65
N ASP A 78 -21.27 2.68 0.43
CA ASP A 78 -20.29 3.50 1.12
C ASP A 78 -20.53 3.47 2.63
N GLY A 79 -19.54 3.06 3.42
CA GLY A 79 -19.67 2.98 4.88
C GLY A 79 -20.11 1.63 5.44
N ASP A 80 -20.38 0.63 4.60
CA ASP A 80 -20.70 -0.72 5.07
C ASP A 80 -19.58 -1.29 5.97
N VAL A 81 -19.97 -1.90 7.09
CA VAL A 81 -19.04 -2.48 8.07
C VAL A 81 -18.15 -3.58 7.46
N HIS A 82 -18.67 -4.36 6.51
CA HIS A 82 -17.93 -5.40 5.81
C HIS A 82 -17.00 -4.86 4.72
N ALA A 83 -17.13 -3.58 4.36
CA ALA A 83 -16.29 -2.89 3.39
C ALA A 83 -15.08 -2.17 4.01
N LYS A 84 -15.01 -2.09 5.35
CA LYS A 84 -13.83 -1.56 6.05
C LYS A 84 -12.67 -2.56 5.94
N LEU A 85 -11.58 -2.16 5.29
CA LEU A 85 -10.41 -3.00 5.07
C LEU A 85 -9.22 -2.48 5.87
N ILE A 86 -8.52 -3.40 6.51
CA ILE A 86 -7.21 -3.20 7.15
C ILE A 86 -6.17 -3.71 6.17
N VAL A 87 -5.26 -2.84 5.76
CA VAL A 87 -4.21 -3.14 4.77
C VAL A 87 -2.85 -2.99 5.43
N GLU A 88 -2.15 -4.11 5.54
CA GLU A 88 -0.87 -4.22 6.23
C GLU A 88 0.24 -4.45 5.21
N THR A 89 1.32 -3.68 5.28
CA THR A 89 2.51 -3.91 4.46
C THR A 89 3.16 -5.24 4.84
N ASP A 90 3.43 -6.07 3.84
CA ASP A 90 4.14 -7.34 3.99
C ASP A 90 5.67 -7.15 3.93
N THR A 91 6.14 -6.43 2.92
CA THR A 91 7.55 -6.09 2.68
C THR A 91 7.61 -4.94 1.66
N PHE A 92 8.80 -4.65 1.12
CA PHE A 92 9.02 -3.67 0.06
C PHE A 92 8.26 -3.98 -1.24
N GLY A 93 8.28 -3.01 -2.17
CA GLY A 93 7.61 -3.13 -3.46
C GLY A 93 6.08 -3.05 -3.37
N SER A 94 5.56 -2.32 -2.37
CA SER A 94 4.12 -2.13 -2.16
C SER A 94 3.34 -3.45 -2.01
N GLN A 95 3.97 -4.47 -1.43
CA GLN A 95 3.33 -5.74 -1.12
C GLN A 95 2.51 -5.61 0.16
N VAL A 96 1.25 -6.01 0.10
CA VAL A 96 0.29 -5.84 1.19
C VAL A 96 -0.56 -7.09 1.40
N ARG A 97 -0.99 -7.29 2.65
CA ARG A 97 -2.10 -8.17 3.01
C ARG A 97 -3.34 -7.33 3.29
N ILE A 98 -4.48 -7.80 2.81
CA ILE A 98 -5.77 -7.08 2.93
C ILE A 98 -6.72 -7.92 3.77
N LYS A 99 -7.20 -7.36 4.88
CA LYS A 99 -8.07 -8.04 5.85
C LYS A 99 -9.38 -7.27 6.00
N GLY A 100 -10.51 -7.97 5.98
CA GLY A 100 -11.79 -7.37 6.35
C GLY A 100 -11.81 -7.07 7.85
N ALA A 101 -12.02 -5.80 8.22
CA ALA A 101 -12.00 -5.39 9.63
C ALA A 101 -13.07 -6.10 10.45
N GLN A 102 -14.29 -6.18 9.90
CA GLN A 102 -15.43 -6.81 10.57
C GLN A 102 -15.29 -8.33 10.74
N THR A 103 -14.78 -9.03 9.72
CA THR A 103 -14.75 -10.50 9.71
C THR A 103 -13.41 -11.09 10.15
N GLY A 104 -12.36 -10.28 10.18
CA GLY A 104 -10.99 -10.72 10.43
C GLY A 104 -10.42 -11.64 9.34
N LEU A 105 -11.10 -11.78 8.18
CA LEU A 105 -10.68 -12.64 7.09
C LEU A 105 -9.76 -11.90 6.12
N TYR A 106 -8.67 -12.55 5.72
CA TYR A 106 -7.78 -12.08 4.67
C TYR A 106 -8.37 -12.36 3.29
N ILE A 107 -8.27 -11.38 2.40
CA ILE A 107 -8.53 -11.56 0.98
C ILE A 107 -7.35 -12.32 0.38
N CYS A 108 -7.63 -13.48 -0.22
CA CYS A 108 -6.63 -14.29 -0.89
C CYS A 108 -7.18 -14.77 -2.23
N MET A 109 -6.29 -15.23 -3.12
CA MET A 109 -6.67 -15.82 -4.39
C MET A 109 -6.31 -17.29 -4.42
N ASN A 110 -7.22 -18.17 -4.85
CA ASN A 110 -6.88 -19.59 -4.97
C ASN A 110 -6.30 -19.93 -6.36
N LYS A 111 -5.83 -21.18 -6.52
CA LYS A 111 -5.31 -21.73 -7.79
C LYS A 111 -6.26 -21.66 -8.99
N LYS A 112 -7.56 -21.43 -8.78
CA LYS A 112 -8.56 -21.24 -9.84
C LYS A 112 -8.77 -19.75 -10.19
N GLY A 113 -7.98 -18.85 -9.58
CA GLY A 113 -8.09 -17.40 -9.72
C GLY A 113 -9.27 -16.80 -8.97
N LYS A 114 -9.94 -17.53 -8.07
CA LYS A 114 -11.09 -17.02 -7.32
C LYS A 114 -10.63 -16.33 -6.05
N LEU A 115 -11.18 -15.14 -5.78
CA LEU A 115 -11.04 -14.45 -4.51
C LEU A 115 -11.81 -15.17 -3.40
N ILE A 116 -11.14 -15.44 -2.28
CA ILE A 116 -11.68 -16.16 -1.12
C ILE A 116 -11.21 -15.50 0.19
N GLY A 117 -12.05 -15.55 1.22
CA GLY A 117 -11.67 -15.18 2.58
C GLY A 117 -10.98 -16.33 3.32
N LYS A 118 -9.79 -16.09 3.89
CA LYS A 118 -9.06 -17.06 4.74
C LYS A 118 -8.79 -16.49 6.14
N LYS A 119 -8.87 -17.33 7.17
CA LYS A 119 -8.48 -16.94 8.54
C LYS A 119 -6.96 -16.78 8.66
N ASN A 120 -6.20 -17.73 8.12
CA ASN A 120 -4.75 -17.63 8.02
C ASN A 120 -4.36 -16.93 6.69
N GLY A 121 -3.74 -15.76 6.81
CA GLY A 121 -3.27 -14.93 5.69
C GLY A 121 -1.75 -15.00 5.45
N GLN A 122 -1.01 -15.92 6.08
CA GLN A 122 0.46 -15.96 5.98
C GLN A 122 0.95 -16.30 4.57
N SER A 123 0.21 -17.14 3.84
CA SER A 123 0.59 -17.64 2.53
C SER A 123 0.66 -16.54 1.46
N ARG A 124 1.55 -16.71 0.48
CA ARG A 124 1.78 -15.70 -0.58
C ARG A 124 0.57 -15.45 -1.47
N ASP A 125 -0.37 -16.39 -1.54
CA ASP A 125 -1.65 -16.24 -2.24
C ASP A 125 -2.58 -15.18 -1.59
N CYS A 126 -2.26 -14.71 -0.38
CA CYS A 126 -2.93 -13.63 0.34
C CYS A 126 -2.19 -12.28 0.25
N ILE A 127 -1.09 -12.23 -0.49
CA ILE A 127 -0.30 -11.02 -0.67
C ILE A 127 -0.62 -10.42 -2.05
N PHE A 128 -0.80 -9.11 -2.09
CA PHE A 128 -1.02 -8.36 -3.32
C PHE A 128 0.03 -7.24 -3.45
N THR A 129 0.58 -7.07 -4.64
CA THR A 129 1.33 -5.88 -5.03
C THR A 129 0.35 -4.80 -5.43
N GLU A 130 0.42 -3.67 -4.74
CA GLU A 130 -0.31 -2.47 -5.11
C GLU A 130 0.42 -1.71 -6.22
N ILE A 131 -0.28 -1.48 -7.34
CA ILE A 131 0.25 -0.82 -8.52
C ILE A 131 -0.58 0.42 -8.80
N VAL A 132 0.08 1.57 -8.91
CA VAL A 132 -0.55 2.80 -9.40
C VAL A 132 -0.52 2.74 -10.93
N LEU A 133 -1.70 2.78 -11.54
CA LEU A 133 -1.86 2.81 -12.99
C LEU A 133 -1.68 4.25 -13.51
N GLU A 134 -1.40 4.39 -14.80
CA GLU A 134 -1.21 5.69 -15.48
C GLU A 134 -2.40 6.66 -15.31
N ASN A 135 -3.61 6.13 -15.13
CA ASN A 135 -4.83 6.89 -14.91
C ASN A 135 -5.13 7.20 -13.42
N ASN A 136 -4.14 7.05 -12.53
CA ASN A 136 -4.22 7.24 -11.08
C ASN A 136 -5.15 6.26 -10.33
N TYR A 137 -5.62 5.21 -11.00
CA TYR A 137 -6.30 4.10 -10.33
C TYR A 137 -5.30 3.14 -9.71
N THR A 138 -5.75 2.39 -8.71
CA THR A 138 -5.00 1.29 -8.13
C THR A 138 -5.39 -0.03 -8.77
N ALA A 139 -4.40 -0.84 -9.12
CA ALA A 139 -4.54 -2.26 -9.39
C ALA A 139 -3.88 -3.08 -8.26
N LEU A 140 -4.47 -4.22 -7.93
CA LEU A 140 -3.93 -5.15 -6.94
C LEU A 140 -3.60 -6.47 -7.63
N ARG A 141 -2.30 -6.71 -7.88
CA ARG A 141 -1.79 -7.94 -8.50
C ARG A 141 -1.45 -8.96 -7.43
N ASN A 142 -1.85 -10.21 -7.57
CA ASN A 142 -1.49 -11.25 -6.61
C ASN A 142 0.03 -11.53 -6.67
N ALA A 143 0.67 -11.69 -5.51
CA ALA A 143 2.11 -11.92 -5.44
C ALA A 143 2.53 -13.37 -5.70
N HIS A 144 1.60 -14.33 -5.63
CA HIS A 144 1.86 -15.73 -5.94
C HIS A 144 1.53 -16.08 -7.39
N TYR A 145 0.41 -15.58 -7.91
CA TYR A 145 -0.03 -15.80 -9.28
C TYR A 145 0.27 -14.57 -10.15
N ASN A 146 1.30 -14.68 -10.98
CA ASN A 146 1.69 -13.60 -11.89
C ASN A 146 0.53 -13.19 -12.81
N ASP A 147 0.42 -11.88 -13.05
CA ASP A 147 -0.59 -11.24 -13.91
C ASP A 147 -2.06 -11.52 -13.54
N TRP A 148 -2.32 -11.99 -12.32
CA TRP A 148 -3.66 -12.12 -11.79
C TRP A 148 -3.98 -10.95 -10.88
N TYR A 149 -5.10 -10.29 -11.16
CA TYR A 149 -5.49 -9.07 -10.49
C TYR A 149 -6.82 -9.25 -9.76
N MET A 150 -6.98 -8.53 -8.65
CA MET A 150 -8.27 -8.41 -7.99
C MET A 150 -9.22 -7.59 -8.87
N ALA A 151 -10.21 -8.22 -9.49
CA ALA A 151 -11.17 -7.51 -10.36
C ALA A 151 -12.60 -7.98 -10.13
N PHE A 152 -13.53 -7.10 -10.47
CA PHE A 152 -14.97 -7.33 -10.32
C PHE A 152 -15.71 -6.99 -11.61
N THR A 153 -16.85 -7.64 -11.82
CA THR A 153 -17.76 -7.34 -12.92
C THR A 153 -18.59 -6.09 -12.61
N ARG A 154 -19.35 -5.61 -13.61
CA ARG A 154 -20.30 -4.48 -13.42
C ARG A 154 -21.36 -4.75 -12.35
N ARG A 155 -21.70 -6.03 -12.12
CA ARG A 155 -22.62 -6.45 -11.06
C ARG A 155 -21.91 -6.70 -9.72
N GLY A 156 -20.64 -6.34 -9.58
CA GLY A 156 -19.87 -6.52 -8.35
C GLY A 156 -19.40 -7.96 -8.07
N ARG A 157 -19.62 -8.92 -8.99
CA ARG A 157 -19.14 -10.31 -8.79
C ARG A 157 -17.63 -10.39 -9.04
N PRO A 158 -16.87 -11.18 -8.27
CA PRO A 158 -15.44 -11.33 -8.49
C PRO A 158 -15.16 -12.00 -9.85
N ARG A 159 -14.18 -11.48 -10.60
CA ARG A 159 -13.64 -12.12 -11.80
C ARG A 159 -12.55 -13.12 -11.42
N ARG A 160 -12.36 -14.15 -12.24
CA ARG A 160 -11.23 -15.08 -12.06
C ARG A 160 -9.94 -14.39 -12.49
N GLY A 161 -8.85 -14.54 -11.73
CA GLY A 161 -7.54 -13.97 -12.07
C GLY A 161 -7.03 -14.34 -13.46
N SER A 162 -7.34 -15.56 -13.93
CA SER A 162 -7.02 -15.97 -15.31
C SER A 162 -7.65 -15.10 -16.40
N GLN A 163 -8.72 -14.36 -16.08
CA GLN A 163 -9.45 -13.47 -16.98
C GLN A 163 -9.10 -11.98 -16.78
N THR A 164 -8.14 -11.66 -15.91
CA THR A 164 -7.80 -10.27 -15.56
C THR A 164 -6.52 -9.76 -16.21
N ARG A 165 -5.96 -10.51 -17.15
CA ARG A 165 -4.73 -10.12 -17.86
C ARG A 165 -4.88 -8.71 -18.46
N GLN A 166 -3.76 -7.99 -18.47
CA GLN A 166 -3.68 -6.68 -19.10
C GLN A 166 -3.97 -6.83 -20.60
N HIS A 167 -4.94 -6.08 -21.11
CA HIS A 167 -5.24 -6.10 -22.54
C HIS A 167 -4.09 -5.44 -23.32
N GLN A 168 -3.95 -5.76 -24.61
CA GLN A 168 -2.91 -5.23 -25.50
C GLN A 168 -2.85 -3.68 -25.54
N HIS A 169 -3.94 -2.99 -25.18
CA HIS A 169 -4.02 -1.53 -25.07
C HIS A 169 -3.67 -0.98 -23.67
N GLY A 170 -2.86 -1.69 -22.87
CA GLY A 170 -2.39 -1.24 -21.55
C GLY A 170 -3.44 -1.21 -20.43
N ASN A 171 -4.73 -1.34 -20.75
CA ASN A 171 -5.82 -1.23 -19.78
C ASN A 171 -5.98 -2.50 -18.92
N VAL A 172 -5.65 -2.38 -17.63
CA VAL A 172 -5.93 -3.40 -16.62
C VAL A 172 -7.42 -3.38 -16.27
N CYS A 173 -8.06 -4.56 -16.29
CA CYS A 173 -9.48 -4.72 -15.94
C CYS A 173 -9.77 -4.52 -14.44
N SER A 174 -8.73 -4.42 -13.61
CA SER A 174 -8.77 -4.07 -12.19
C SER A 174 -8.51 -2.56 -12.06
N ARG A 175 -9.57 -1.80 -11.80
CA ARG A 175 -9.51 -0.36 -11.49
C ARG A 175 -10.20 -0.12 -10.17
N LEU A 176 -9.39 0.12 -9.14
CA LEU A 176 -9.84 0.37 -7.77
C LEU A 176 -9.43 1.76 -7.31
N TRP A 177 -10.21 2.35 -6.42
CA TRP A 177 -9.83 3.56 -5.69
C TRP A 177 -9.83 3.29 -4.20
N LYS A 178 -8.87 3.88 -3.50
CA LYS A 178 -8.83 3.87 -2.04
C LYS A 178 -9.63 5.06 -1.51
N MET A 179 -10.61 4.77 -0.66
CA MET A 179 -11.40 5.80 0.02
C MET A 179 -11.03 5.80 1.50
N ASP A 180 -10.23 6.78 1.92
CA ASP A 180 -9.90 6.95 3.34
C ASP A 180 -11.13 7.48 4.09
N LYS A 181 -11.45 6.82 5.21
CA LYS A 181 -12.60 7.15 6.06
C LYS A 181 -12.22 7.95 7.30
N ARG A 182 -10.92 8.13 7.55
CA ARG A 182 -10.39 8.88 8.70
C ARG A 182 -10.95 10.30 8.78
N SER A 183 -11.27 10.93 7.65
CA SER A 183 -11.82 12.30 7.61
C SER A 183 -13.27 12.42 8.07
N LYS A 184 -14.11 11.37 8.02
CA LYS A 184 -15.52 11.46 8.44
C LYS A 184 -15.73 11.21 9.94
N GLU A 185 -14.88 10.37 10.56
CA GLU A 185 -14.96 10.05 12.00
C GLU A 185 -14.52 11.24 12.88
N THR A 186 -13.60 12.09 12.41
CA THR A 186 -13.18 13.32 13.12
C THR A 186 -14.33 14.33 13.27
N SER A 187 -15.19 14.43 12.26
CA SER A 187 -16.34 15.36 12.26
C SER A 187 -17.50 14.86 13.15
N ALA A 188 -17.76 13.55 13.16
CA ALA A 188 -18.79 12.95 14.02
C ALA A 188 -18.42 13.06 15.52
N SER A 189 -17.16 12.76 15.88
CA SER A 189 -16.69 12.88 17.26
C SER A 189 -16.62 14.33 17.80
N SER A 190 -16.60 15.32 16.90
CA SER A 190 -16.67 16.74 17.27
C SER A 190 -18.11 17.24 17.44
N LEU A 191 -19.09 16.60 16.77
CA LEU A 191 -20.50 16.94 16.88
C LEU A 191 -21.16 16.29 18.11
N GLU A 192 -20.74 15.07 18.48
CA GLU A 192 -21.16 14.40 19.73
C GLU A 192 -20.73 15.17 20.99
N ARG A 193 -19.55 15.80 20.94
CA ARG A 193 -18.98 16.59 22.05
C ARG A 193 -19.69 17.92 22.33
N ARG A 194 -20.57 18.40 21.43
CA ARG A 194 -21.34 19.64 21.63
C ARG A 194 -22.73 19.40 22.24
N LYS A 195 -23.15 18.14 22.45
CA LYS A 195 -24.51 17.80 22.89
C LYS A 195 -24.64 17.47 24.39
N THR A 196 -23.59 17.62 25.20
CA THR A 196 -23.72 17.50 26.66
C THR A 196 -24.05 18.87 27.26
N PRO A 197 -25.27 19.08 27.80
CA PRO A 197 -25.57 20.26 28.61
C PRO A 197 -24.89 20.06 29.98
N HIS A 198 -24.04 20.98 30.38
CA HIS A 198 -23.65 21.09 31.79
C HIS A 198 -24.88 21.59 32.55
N GLY A 199 -25.34 20.78 33.49
CA GLY A 199 -26.32 21.17 34.51
C GLY A 199 -25.72 22.06 35.57
#